data_AF-A0A8I5R075-F1
#
_entry.id   AF-A0A8I5R075-F1
#
_cell.length_a   1.000
_cell.length_b   1.000
_cell.length_c   1.000
_cell.angle_alpha   90.00
_cell.angle_beta   90.00
_cell.angle_gamma   90.00
#
_symmetry.space_group_name_H-M   'P 1'
#
loop_
_entity.id
_entity.type
_entity.pdbx_description
1 polymer ?
#
loop_
_entity_poly.entity_id
_entity_poly.type
_entity_poly.pdbx_seq_one_letter_code
_entity_poly.pdbx_strand_id
1 'polypeptide(L)'
;MTKVTKEMTTCRLPGRGRQWRASANRAQQVQVLRVAILLSYCSILCNYKAIEMPSHQTYGGSWKFLTFIDLVIQAVFFGICVLTDLSSLLTRGSGNQEQERQLRKLISLRDWMLAVLAFPVGVFVVAVFWIIYAYDREMIYPKLLDNFIPGWLNHGMHTTVLPFILIEMRTSHHQYPSRSSGLTAICTFSVGYILWVCWVHHVTGMWVYPFLEHIGPGARIIFFGSTTILMNFLYLLGEVLNNYIWDTQRRVLQTNQPQVKVTFWTFHTTMSSTLMLPARTNPVQVIKKNFFPQINLLLLIISHINTHKIWLTNSSRCSSNLFKISLPFCSTFLEIS
;
A
#
# COMPACT_ATOMS: atom_id res chain seq x y z
N MET A 1 4.18 36.96 65.39
CA MET A 1 4.20 37.19 63.94
C MET A 1 5.08 36.14 63.29
N THR A 2 4.50 35.10 62.70
CA THR A 2 5.23 34.09 61.93
C THR A 2 4.59 33.99 60.55
N LYS A 3 5.30 34.52 59.55
CA LYS A 3 4.93 34.46 58.14
C LYS A 3 5.13 33.03 57.66
N VAL A 4 4.05 32.30 57.42
CA VAL A 4 4.08 31.02 56.69
C VAL A 4 3.97 31.34 55.20
N THR A 5 5.11 31.35 54.52
CA THR A 5 5.18 31.36 53.05
C THR A 5 4.68 30.01 52.53
N LYS A 6 3.49 30.02 51.91
CA LYS A 6 3.01 28.91 51.08
C LYS A 6 3.82 28.90 49.78
N GLU A 7 4.79 28.00 49.66
CA GLU A 7 5.31 27.62 48.35
C GLU A 7 4.19 26.94 47.56
N MET A 8 3.69 27.64 46.56
CA MET A 8 2.76 27.09 45.57
C MET A 8 3.58 26.29 44.57
N THR A 9 3.90 25.04 44.91
CA THR A 9 4.50 24.09 43.98
C THR A 9 3.49 23.78 42.88
N THR A 10 3.58 24.52 41.78
CA THR A 10 2.80 24.24 40.58
C THR A 10 3.27 22.92 40.00
N CYS A 11 2.50 21.85 40.23
CA CYS A 11 2.62 20.59 39.51
C CYS A 11 2.37 20.85 38.01
N ARG A 12 3.43 21.12 37.24
CA ARG A 12 3.38 21.09 35.77
C ARG A 12 3.00 19.66 35.34
N LEU A 13 1.77 19.47 34.87
CA LEU A 13 1.31 18.25 34.22
C LEU A 13 2.29 17.85 33.09
N PRO A 14 3.12 16.80 33.26
CA PRO A 14 4.16 16.47 32.31
C PRO A 14 3.63 15.49 31.26
N GLY A 15 2.58 15.87 30.51
CA GLY A 15 1.89 14.90 29.63
C GLY A 15 1.43 15.46 28.29
N ARG A 16 0.78 16.62 28.28
CA ARG A 16 0.02 17.09 27.11
C ARG A 16 0.94 17.47 25.93
N GLY A 17 2.01 18.22 26.17
CA GLY A 17 2.93 18.68 25.11
C GLY A 17 3.77 17.58 24.45
N ARG A 18 4.11 16.51 25.18
CA ARG A 18 4.83 15.35 24.61
C ARG A 18 3.92 14.47 23.76
N GLN A 19 2.68 14.28 24.18
CA GLN A 19 1.67 13.52 23.43
C GLN A 19 1.30 14.20 22.11
N TRP A 20 1.13 15.54 22.12
CA TRP A 20 0.90 16.31 20.89
C TRP A 20 2.06 16.22 19.90
N ARG A 21 3.31 16.36 20.37
CA ARG A 21 4.49 16.19 19.50
C ARG A 21 4.59 14.79 18.92
N ALA A 22 4.33 13.75 19.73
CA ALA A 22 4.33 12.38 19.24
C ALA A 22 3.25 12.12 18.18
N SER A 23 2.05 12.69 18.35
CA SER A 23 0.97 12.59 17.38
C SER A 23 1.25 13.35 16.09
N ALA A 24 1.81 14.56 16.19
CA ALA A 24 2.21 15.37 15.04
C ALA A 24 3.32 14.70 14.23
N ASN A 25 4.33 14.15 14.90
CA ASN A 25 5.42 13.42 14.24
C ASN A 25 4.90 12.17 13.51
N ARG A 26 3.94 11.44 14.10
CA ARG A 26 3.31 10.29 13.43
C ARG A 26 2.56 10.72 12.18
N ALA A 27 1.77 11.79 12.25
CA ALA A 27 1.03 12.31 11.09
C ALA A 27 1.99 12.71 9.96
N GLN A 28 3.07 13.42 10.28
CA GLN A 28 4.09 13.81 9.30
C GLN A 28 4.77 12.59 8.66
N GLN A 29 5.06 11.54 9.42
CA GLN A 29 5.63 10.29 8.88
C GLN A 29 4.69 9.62 7.88
N VAL A 30 3.39 9.57 8.16
CA VAL A 30 2.39 8.98 7.25
C VAL A 30 2.28 9.79 5.95
N GLN A 31 2.32 11.13 6.04
CA GLN A 31 2.30 12.01 4.88
C GLN A 31 3.51 11.77 3.96
N VAL A 32 4.72 11.73 4.54
CA VAL A 32 5.96 11.45 3.78
C VAL A 32 5.91 10.06 3.14
N LEU A 33 5.38 9.07 3.86
CA LEU A 33 5.23 7.71 3.36
C LEU A 33 4.31 7.63 2.14
N ARG A 34 3.16 8.31 2.18
CA ARG A 34 2.22 8.38 1.04
C ARG A 34 2.84 9.04 -0.18
N VAL A 35 3.61 10.12 -0.01
CA VAL A 35 4.36 10.76 -1.10
C VAL A 35 5.39 9.81 -1.68
N ALA A 36 6.15 9.11 -0.84
CA ALA A 36 7.14 8.14 -1.30
C ALA A 36 6.50 6.98 -2.09
N ILE A 37 5.36 6.47 -1.63
CA ILE A 37 4.60 5.42 -2.32
C ILE A 37 4.07 5.95 -3.67
N LEU A 38 3.49 7.14 -3.71
CA LEU A 38 3.02 7.76 -4.95
C LEU A 38 4.16 7.90 -5.97
N LEU A 39 5.31 8.43 -5.57
CA LEU A 39 6.48 8.55 -6.42
C LEU A 39 6.98 7.18 -6.92
N SER A 40 6.89 6.14 -6.10
CA SER A 40 7.23 4.78 -6.51
C SER A 40 6.30 4.27 -7.62
N TYR A 41 4.99 4.49 -7.52
CA TYR A 41 4.04 4.13 -8.56
C TYR A 41 4.23 4.92 -9.85
N CYS A 42 4.47 6.24 -9.74
CA CYS A 42 4.84 7.05 -10.90
C CYS A 42 6.10 6.51 -11.58
N SER A 43 7.12 6.13 -10.80
CA SER A 43 8.35 5.52 -11.34
C SER A 43 8.06 4.20 -12.06
N ILE A 44 7.28 3.30 -11.44
CA ILE A 44 6.88 2.01 -12.04
C ILE A 44 6.12 2.23 -13.35
N LEU A 45 5.13 3.13 -13.37
CA LEU A 45 4.33 3.46 -14.55
C LEU A 45 5.18 4.05 -15.67
N CYS A 46 6.09 4.99 -15.34
CA CYS A 46 7.00 5.57 -16.33
C CYS A 46 7.94 4.53 -16.92
N ASN A 47 8.54 3.66 -16.10
CA ASN A 47 9.41 2.60 -16.59
C ASN A 47 8.63 1.59 -17.43
N TYR A 48 7.42 1.20 -17.02
CA TYR A 48 6.58 0.30 -17.79
C TYR A 48 6.18 0.88 -19.15
N LYS A 49 5.86 2.18 -19.21
CA LYS A 49 5.52 2.88 -20.46
C LYS A 49 6.74 3.14 -21.36
N ALA A 50 7.93 3.19 -20.79
CA ALA A 50 9.17 3.32 -21.55
C ALA A 50 9.61 2.01 -22.23
N ILE A 51 9.02 0.86 -21.84
CA ILE A 51 9.31 -0.42 -22.49
C ILE A 51 8.48 -0.54 -23.75
N GLU A 52 9.16 -0.70 -24.89
CA GLU A 52 8.53 -0.99 -26.17
C GLU A 52 8.23 -2.49 -26.28
N MET A 53 7.02 -2.90 -25.89
CA MET A 53 6.55 -4.27 -26.09
C MET A 53 5.61 -4.36 -27.29
N PRO A 54 5.74 -5.38 -28.16
CA PRO A 54 4.81 -5.60 -29.27
C PRO A 54 3.35 -5.67 -28.81
N SER A 55 3.11 -6.25 -27.63
CA SER A 55 1.77 -6.38 -27.04
C SER A 55 1.11 -5.03 -26.70
N HIS A 56 1.89 -3.96 -26.48
CA HIS A 56 1.36 -2.61 -26.23
C HIS A 56 0.91 -1.90 -27.50
N GLN A 57 1.38 -2.32 -28.66
CA GLN A 57 1.02 -1.75 -29.96
C GLN A 57 -0.24 -2.41 -30.55
N THR A 58 -0.67 -3.53 -29.98
CA THR A 58 -1.93 -4.20 -30.34
C THR A 58 -3.15 -3.48 -29.79
N TYR A 59 -4.33 -3.80 -30.34
CA TYR A 59 -5.61 -3.24 -29.89
C TYR A 59 -5.79 -3.34 -28.37
N GLY A 60 -6.24 -2.23 -27.75
CA GLY A 60 -6.37 -2.08 -26.30
C GLY A 60 -5.06 -1.75 -25.56
N GLY A 61 -3.90 -1.86 -26.22
CA GLY A 61 -2.59 -1.48 -25.69
C GLY A 61 -2.31 -2.02 -24.29
N SER A 62 -1.73 -1.19 -23.41
CA SER A 62 -1.52 -1.57 -22.01
C SER A 62 -2.82 -1.75 -21.21
N TRP A 63 -3.91 -1.09 -21.62
CA TRP A 63 -5.17 -1.05 -20.88
C TRP A 63 -5.97 -2.35 -20.95
N LYS A 64 -5.56 -3.31 -21.79
CA LYS A 64 -6.13 -4.65 -21.75
C LYS A 64 -5.74 -5.41 -20.48
N PHE A 65 -4.59 -5.10 -19.88
CA PHE A 65 -4.09 -5.83 -18.71
C PHE A 65 -4.61 -5.24 -17.39
N LEU A 66 -5.23 -6.08 -16.56
CA LEU A 66 -5.73 -5.66 -15.24
C LEU A 66 -4.61 -5.12 -14.35
N THR A 67 -3.40 -5.70 -14.40
CA THR A 67 -2.24 -5.19 -13.65
C THR A 67 -1.94 -3.72 -13.97
N PHE A 68 -2.04 -3.32 -15.23
CA PHE A 68 -1.81 -1.92 -15.60
C PHE A 68 -2.91 -1.01 -15.08
N ILE A 69 -4.18 -1.44 -15.17
CA ILE A 69 -5.32 -0.71 -14.60
C ILE A 69 -5.15 -0.56 -13.08
N ASP A 70 -4.78 -1.63 -12.39
CA ASP A 70 -4.54 -1.61 -10.94
C ASP A 70 -3.43 -0.61 -10.58
N LEU A 71 -2.29 -0.61 -11.27
CA LEU A 71 -1.23 0.37 -11.02
C LEU A 71 -1.70 1.82 -11.18
N VAL A 72 -2.55 2.10 -12.17
CA VAL A 72 -3.16 3.42 -12.31
C VAL A 72 -4.11 3.72 -11.16
N ILE A 73 -4.96 2.76 -10.76
CA ILE A 73 -5.85 2.89 -9.59
C ILE A 73 -5.04 3.20 -8.33
N GLN A 74 -3.95 2.47 -8.07
CA GLN A 74 -3.06 2.70 -6.93
C GLN A 74 -2.42 4.09 -6.97
N ALA A 75 -1.88 4.49 -8.13
CA ALA A 75 -1.27 5.82 -8.30
C ALA A 75 -2.29 6.94 -8.05
N VAL A 76 -3.50 6.83 -8.60
CA VAL A 76 -4.57 7.81 -8.37
C VAL A 76 -5.01 7.81 -6.91
N PHE A 77 -5.17 6.65 -6.29
CA PHE A 77 -5.52 6.52 -4.88
C PHE A 77 -4.49 7.21 -3.97
N PHE A 78 -3.20 6.90 -4.11
CA PHE A 78 -2.14 7.57 -3.33
C PHE A 78 -2.01 9.05 -3.68
N GLY A 79 -2.31 9.44 -4.92
CA GLY A 79 -2.46 10.84 -5.32
C GLY A 79 -3.53 11.56 -4.50
N ILE A 80 -4.71 10.95 -4.37
CA ILE A 80 -5.80 11.46 -3.54
C ILE A 80 -5.42 11.50 -2.06
N CYS A 81 -4.68 10.51 -1.55
CA CYS A 81 -4.15 10.54 -0.18
C CYS A 81 -3.23 11.75 0.05
N VAL A 82 -2.29 12.00 -0.86
CA VAL A 82 -1.38 13.16 -0.80
C VAL A 82 -2.14 14.48 -0.91
N LEU A 83 -3.12 14.57 -1.82
CA LEU A 83 -3.98 15.75 -1.96
C LEU A 83 -4.82 15.99 -0.70
N THR A 84 -5.31 14.92 -0.06
CA THR A 84 -6.04 15.00 1.21
C THR A 84 -5.15 15.56 2.31
N ASP A 85 -3.91 15.08 2.38
CA ASP A 85 -2.94 15.53 3.37
C ASP A 85 -2.58 17.00 3.16
N LEU A 86 -2.29 17.42 1.92
CA LEU A 86 -2.02 18.82 1.58
C LEU A 86 -3.22 19.72 1.91
N SER A 87 -4.42 19.30 1.50
CA SER A 87 -5.66 20.05 1.77
C SER A 87 -5.92 20.18 3.27
N SER A 88 -5.63 19.14 4.05
CA SER A 88 -5.77 19.17 5.52
C SER A 88 -4.80 20.15 6.18
N LEU A 89 -3.59 20.30 5.64
CA LEU A 89 -2.59 21.26 6.12
C LEU A 89 -2.99 22.70 5.80
N LEU A 90 -3.47 22.95 4.58
CA LEU A 90 -3.91 24.27 4.13
C LEU A 90 -5.20 24.73 4.84
N THR A 91 -6.08 23.79 5.19
CA THR A 91 -7.36 24.12 5.85
C THR A 91 -7.19 24.39 7.36
N ARG A 92 -6.09 23.93 7.98
CA ARG A 92 -5.85 24.16 9.42
C ARG A 92 -5.73 25.64 9.73
N GLY A 93 -6.78 26.19 10.35
CA GLY A 93 -6.84 27.59 10.80
C GLY A 93 -7.40 28.56 9.76
N SER A 94 -7.82 28.09 8.59
CA SER A 94 -8.30 28.97 7.49
C SER A 94 -9.72 29.49 7.68
N GLY A 95 -10.53 28.95 8.61
CA GLY A 95 -11.92 29.36 8.86
C GLY A 95 -12.88 29.26 7.65
N ASN A 96 -12.40 28.75 6.51
CA ASN A 96 -13.10 28.74 5.24
C ASN A 96 -13.97 27.49 5.12
N GLN A 97 -15.29 27.67 5.27
CA GLN A 97 -16.27 26.58 5.21
C GLN A 97 -16.25 25.80 3.89
N GLU A 98 -15.94 26.47 2.77
CA GLU A 98 -15.89 25.80 1.47
C GLU A 98 -14.69 24.86 1.36
N GLN A 99 -13.50 25.28 1.83
CA GLN A 99 -12.32 24.41 1.85
C GLN A 99 -12.54 23.18 2.72
N GLU A 100 -13.20 23.33 3.88
CA GLU A 100 -13.57 22.18 4.70
C GLU A 100 -14.55 21.23 4.01
N ARG A 101 -15.51 21.76 3.24
CA ARG A 101 -16.45 20.95 2.45
C ARG A 101 -15.72 20.15 1.38
N GLN A 102 -14.77 20.76 0.67
CA GLN A 102 -13.95 20.09 -0.32
C GLN A 102 -13.06 19.01 0.30
N LEU A 103 -12.45 19.29 1.46
CA LEU A 103 -11.67 18.29 2.20
C LEU A 103 -12.52 17.08 2.60
N ARG A 104 -13.76 17.28 3.07
CA ARG A 104 -14.69 16.18 3.41
C ARG A 104 -15.03 15.32 2.18
N LYS A 105 -15.27 15.94 1.01
CA LYS A 105 -15.50 15.21 -0.24
C LYS A 105 -14.26 14.41 -0.65
N LEU A 106 -13.07 14.99 -0.52
CA LEU A 106 -11.81 14.34 -0.88
C LEU A 106 -11.50 13.14 0.04
N ILE A 107 -11.76 13.27 1.34
CA ILE A 107 -11.68 12.15 2.30
C ILE A 107 -12.68 11.05 1.94
N SER A 108 -13.92 11.41 1.62
CA SER A 108 -14.94 10.45 1.20
C SER A 108 -14.53 9.71 -0.09
N LEU A 109 -14.00 10.43 -1.07
CA LEU A 109 -13.49 9.85 -2.31
C LEU A 109 -12.32 8.91 -2.05
N ARG A 110 -11.36 9.31 -1.21
CA ARG A 110 -10.23 8.47 -0.79
C ARG A 110 -10.72 7.15 -0.20
N ASP A 111 -11.63 7.22 0.77
CA ASP A 111 -12.14 6.05 1.49
C ASP A 111 -12.95 5.14 0.56
N TRP A 112 -13.78 5.71 -0.31
CA TRP A 112 -14.52 4.97 -1.31
C TRP A 112 -13.60 4.27 -2.31
N MET A 113 -12.57 4.97 -2.82
CA MET A 113 -11.61 4.40 -3.77
C MET A 113 -10.77 3.29 -3.16
N LEU A 114 -10.35 3.43 -1.90
CA LEU A 114 -9.68 2.34 -1.17
C LEU A 114 -10.59 1.11 -1.14
N ALA A 115 -11.80 1.28 -0.62
CA ALA A 115 -12.73 0.20 -0.33
C ALA A 115 -13.17 -0.55 -1.60
N VAL A 116 -13.55 0.20 -2.64
CA VAL A 116 -14.19 -0.37 -3.84
C VAL A 116 -13.19 -0.79 -4.90
N LEU A 117 -12.04 -0.11 -5.02
CA LEU A 117 -11.11 -0.33 -6.14
C LEU A 117 -9.73 -0.78 -5.64
N ALA A 118 -9.00 0.09 -4.94
CA ALA A 118 -7.58 -0.12 -4.69
C ALA A 118 -7.29 -1.38 -3.84
N PHE A 119 -8.10 -1.67 -2.83
CA PHE A 119 -7.92 -2.88 -2.03
C PHE A 119 -8.34 -4.17 -2.78
N PRO A 120 -9.61 -4.34 -3.21
CA PRO A 120 -10.04 -5.61 -3.81
C PRO A 120 -9.31 -5.93 -5.12
N VAL A 121 -9.09 -4.93 -5.99
CA VAL A 121 -8.39 -5.14 -7.26
C VAL A 121 -6.90 -5.45 -7.02
N GLY A 122 -6.25 -4.70 -6.12
CA GLY A 122 -4.83 -4.92 -5.82
C GLY A 122 -4.56 -6.29 -5.22
N VAL A 123 -5.38 -6.73 -4.27
CA VAL A 123 -5.27 -8.07 -3.68
C VAL A 123 -5.55 -9.15 -4.72
N PHE A 124 -6.55 -8.95 -5.59
CA PHE A 124 -6.87 -9.89 -6.65
C PHE A 124 -5.71 -10.06 -7.64
N VAL A 125 -5.15 -8.95 -8.13
CA VAL A 125 -4.03 -8.97 -9.09
C VAL A 125 -2.84 -9.71 -8.50
N VAL A 126 -2.46 -9.40 -7.26
CA VAL A 126 -1.34 -10.06 -6.57
C VAL A 126 -1.64 -11.56 -6.41
N ALA A 127 -2.82 -11.91 -5.88
CA ALA A 127 -3.16 -13.30 -5.60
C ALA A 127 -3.21 -14.16 -6.87
N VAL A 128 -3.99 -13.74 -7.88
CA VAL A 128 -4.17 -14.51 -9.11
C VAL A 128 -2.86 -14.60 -9.88
N PHE A 129 -2.10 -13.51 -9.98
CA PHE A 129 -0.82 -13.53 -10.67
C PHE A 129 0.14 -14.53 -10.04
N TRP A 130 0.41 -14.44 -8.73
CA TRP A 130 1.40 -15.31 -8.10
C TRP A 130 0.96 -16.76 -7.99
N ILE A 131 -0.36 -17.03 -7.83
CA ILE A 131 -0.90 -18.40 -7.85
C ILE A 131 -0.67 -19.05 -9.22
N ILE A 132 -1.06 -18.37 -10.31
CA ILE A 132 -0.89 -18.92 -11.66
C ILE A 132 0.60 -18.99 -12.01
N TYR A 133 1.36 -17.96 -11.69
CA TYR A 133 2.80 -17.92 -11.92
C TYR A 133 3.54 -19.09 -11.25
N ALA A 134 3.16 -19.44 -10.02
CA ALA A 134 3.74 -20.56 -9.29
C ALA A 134 3.31 -21.92 -9.84
N TYR A 135 2.09 -22.03 -10.38
CA TYR A 135 1.60 -23.25 -11.00
C TYR A 135 2.25 -23.51 -12.36
N ASP A 136 2.08 -22.57 -13.28
CA ASP A 136 2.76 -22.53 -14.58
C ASP A 136 2.86 -21.08 -15.05
N ARG A 137 4.08 -20.56 -15.00
CA ARG A 137 4.39 -19.19 -15.37
C ARG A 137 3.96 -18.85 -16.81
N GLU A 138 4.07 -19.76 -17.77
CA GLU A 138 3.75 -19.48 -19.18
C GLU A 138 2.26 -19.11 -19.39
N MET A 139 1.39 -19.51 -18.45
CA MET A 139 -0.05 -19.25 -18.50
C MET A 139 -0.43 -17.79 -18.26
N ILE A 140 0.42 -17.02 -17.56
CA ILE A 140 0.14 -15.62 -17.18
C ILE A 140 1.27 -14.66 -17.53
N TYR A 141 2.51 -15.12 -17.49
CA TYR A 141 3.72 -14.34 -17.77
C TYR A 141 4.70 -15.21 -18.56
N PRO A 142 4.60 -15.28 -19.89
CA PRO A 142 5.52 -16.08 -20.71
C PRO A 142 6.97 -15.65 -20.53
N LYS A 143 7.93 -16.58 -20.64
CA LYS A 143 9.38 -16.28 -20.51
C LYS A 143 9.85 -15.20 -21.48
N LEU A 144 9.20 -15.07 -22.64
CA LEU A 144 9.48 -14.01 -23.61
C LEU A 144 9.42 -12.60 -22.97
N LEU A 145 8.57 -12.40 -21.97
CA LEU A 145 8.44 -11.12 -21.28
C LEU A 145 9.66 -10.75 -20.44
N ASP A 146 10.51 -11.70 -20.04
CA ASP A 146 11.75 -11.42 -19.30
C ASP A 146 12.77 -10.62 -20.12
N ASN A 147 12.68 -10.68 -21.45
CA ASN A 147 13.52 -9.88 -22.35
C ASN A 147 13.15 -8.39 -22.34
N PHE A 148 11.94 -8.06 -21.87
CA PHE A 148 11.41 -6.69 -21.90
C PHE A 148 11.22 -6.12 -20.49
N ILE A 149 10.69 -6.92 -19.56
CA ILE A 149 10.31 -6.50 -18.22
C ILE A 149 11.33 -7.07 -17.23
N PRO A 150 12.20 -6.22 -16.66
CA PRO A 150 13.16 -6.69 -15.67
C PRO A 150 12.44 -7.13 -14.38
N GLY A 151 13.03 -8.09 -13.66
CA GLY A 151 12.41 -8.69 -12.48
C GLY A 151 11.96 -7.70 -11.40
N TRP A 152 12.72 -6.61 -11.19
CA TRP A 152 12.32 -5.56 -10.23
C TRP A 152 11.01 -4.88 -10.65
N LEU A 153 10.79 -4.67 -11.96
CA LEU A 153 9.57 -4.06 -12.47
C LEU A 153 8.42 -5.06 -12.37
N ASN A 154 8.66 -6.33 -12.66
CA ASN A 154 7.65 -7.37 -12.46
C ASN A 154 7.15 -7.40 -11.00
N HIS A 155 8.06 -7.41 -10.02
CA HIS A 155 7.69 -7.29 -8.60
C HIS A 155 7.04 -5.94 -8.27
N GLY A 156 7.51 -4.85 -8.86
CA GLY A 156 6.91 -3.52 -8.74
C GLY A 156 5.47 -3.47 -9.26
N MET A 157 5.11 -4.30 -10.22
CA MET A 157 3.76 -4.36 -10.78
C MET A 157 2.85 -5.34 -10.04
N HIS A 158 3.39 -6.47 -9.57
CA HIS A 158 2.59 -7.61 -9.08
C HIS A 158 2.76 -7.92 -7.59
N THR A 159 3.73 -7.33 -6.88
CA THR A 159 3.96 -7.61 -5.46
C THR A 159 3.76 -6.38 -4.58
N THR A 160 4.30 -5.22 -4.97
CA THR A 160 4.35 -4.01 -4.11
C THR A 160 2.98 -3.43 -3.78
N VAL A 161 1.96 -3.73 -4.58
CA VAL A 161 0.57 -3.28 -4.38
C VAL A 161 0.04 -3.69 -3.01
N LEU A 162 0.20 -4.97 -2.65
CA LEU A 162 -0.31 -5.51 -1.39
C LEU A 162 0.34 -4.89 -0.13
N PRO A 163 1.67 -4.84 0.03
CA PRO A 163 2.27 -4.22 1.22
C PRO A 163 1.94 -2.73 1.31
N PHE A 164 1.89 -1.98 0.19
CA PHE A 164 1.56 -0.55 0.24
C PHE A 164 0.12 -0.29 0.68
N ILE A 165 -0.86 -1.04 0.15
CA ILE A 165 -2.25 -0.88 0.56
C ILE A 165 -2.48 -1.30 2.02
N LEU A 166 -1.79 -2.36 2.49
CA LEU A 166 -1.87 -2.81 3.89
C LEU A 166 -1.25 -1.79 4.84
N ILE A 167 -0.12 -1.16 4.47
CA ILE A 167 0.49 -0.07 5.23
C ILE A 167 -0.47 1.11 5.35
N GLU A 168 -1.16 1.48 4.26
CA GLU A 168 -2.14 2.55 4.27
C GLU A 168 -3.32 2.22 5.22
N MET A 169 -3.89 1.01 5.14
CA MET A 169 -4.97 0.57 6.05
C MET A 169 -4.52 0.53 7.52
N ARG A 170 -3.24 0.23 7.78
CA ARG A 170 -2.65 0.22 9.13
C ARG A 170 -2.40 1.62 9.69
N THR A 171 -2.10 2.57 8.82
CA THR A 171 -1.75 3.95 9.23
C THR A 171 -2.96 4.88 9.24
N SER A 172 -3.99 4.60 8.42
CA SER A 172 -5.21 5.42 8.32
C SER A 172 -6.50 4.60 8.33
N HIS A 173 -7.49 5.09 9.09
CA HIS A 173 -8.83 4.50 9.13
C HIS A 173 -9.63 5.01 7.93
N HIS A 174 -10.24 4.08 7.21
CA HIS A 174 -11.09 4.39 6.06
C HIS A 174 -12.53 3.99 6.35
N GLN A 175 -13.47 4.85 5.99
CA GLN A 175 -14.90 4.56 6.10
C GLN A 175 -15.39 3.84 4.85
N TYR A 176 -15.76 2.57 5.01
CA TYR A 176 -16.34 1.81 3.91
C TYR A 176 -17.75 2.34 3.59
N PRO A 177 -18.14 2.39 2.29
CA PRO A 177 -19.51 2.72 1.91
C PRO A 177 -20.48 1.64 2.39
N SER A 178 -21.79 1.87 2.24
CA SER A 178 -22.78 0.82 2.53
C SER A 178 -22.48 -0.44 1.71
N ARG A 179 -22.63 -1.61 2.32
CA ARG A 179 -22.28 -2.89 1.67
C ARG A 179 -22.95 -3.08 0.32
N SER A 180 -24.23 -2.74 0.19
CA SER A 180 -24.94 -2.86 -1.09
C SER A 180 -24.33 -1.96 -2.16
N SER A 181 -23.99 -0.70 -1.82
CA SER A 181 -23.34 0.23 -2.75
C SER A 181 -21.92 -0.24 -3.12
N GLY A 182 -21.13 -0.66 -2.13
CA GLY A 182 -19.76 -1.15 -2.36
C GLY A 182 -19.73 -2.41 -3.21
N LEU A 183 -20.56 -3.41 -2.87
CA LEU A 183 -20.69 -4.67 -3.62
C LEU A 183 -21.19 -4.43 -5.05
N THR A 184 -22.19 -3.55 -5.22
CA THR A 184 -22.67 -3.20 -6.56
C THR A 184 -21.55 -2.57 -7.37
N ALA A 185 -20.79 -1.63 -6.80
CA ALA A 185 -19.72 -0.93 -7.51
C ALA A 185 -18.57 -1.87 -7.91
N ILE A 186 -18.08 -2.74 -7.02
CA ILE A 186 -17.03 -3.71 -7.37
C ILE A 186 -17.54 -4.76 -8.36
N CYS A 187 -18.81 -5.18 -8.26
CA CYS A 187 -19.43 -6.07 -9.24
C CYS A 187 -19.49 -5.42 -10.62
N THR A 188 -19.93 -4.16 -10.71
CA THR A 188 -19.95 -3.39 -11.95
C THR A 188 -18.55 -3.24 -12.55
N PHE A 189 -17.54 -2.95 -11.74
CA PHE A 189 -16.15 -2.90 -12.20
C PHE A 189 -15.67 -4.25 -12.75
N SER A 190 -15.93 -5.35 -12.03
CA SER A 190 -15.55 -6.70 -12.44
C SER A 190 -16.18 -7.10 -13.77
N VAL A 191 -17.51 -6.92 -13.89
CA VAL A 191 -18.24 -7.20 -15.13
C VAL A 191 -17.75 -6.30 -16.27
N GLY A 192 -17.52 -5.00 -16.00
CA GLY A 192 -16.98 -4.07 -16.99
C GLY A 192 -15.62 -4.51 -17.54
N TYR A 193 -14.71 -4.98 -16.68
CA TYR A 193 -13.42 -5.48 -17.12
C TYR A 193 -13.54 -6.81 -17.88
N ILE A 194 -14.43 -7.73 -17.47
CA ILE A 194 -14.69 -8.97 -18.21
C ILE A 194 -15.23 -8.66 -19.61
N LEU A 195 -16.19 -7.75 -19.72
CA LEU A 195 -16.73 -7.31 -21.01
C LEU A 195 -15.64 -6.69 -21.89
N TRP A 196 -14.72 -5.92 -21.29
CA TRP A 196 -13.57 -5.38 -22.00
C TRP A 196 -12.62 -6.47 -22.53
N VAL A 197 -12.29 -7.47 -21.73
CA VAL A 197 -11.45 -8.61 -22.16
C VAL A 197 -12.14 -9.39 -23.29
N CYS A 198 -13.45 -9.67 -23.16
CA CYS A 198 -14.24 -10.31 -24.21
C CYS A 198 -14.28 -9.48 -25.50
N TRP A 199 -14.42 -8.17 -25.38
CA TRP A 199 -14.39 -7.25 -26.52
C TRP A 199 -13.03 -7.24 -27.23
N VAL A 200 -11.93 -7.20 -26.49
CA VAL A 200 -10.57 -7.30 -27.06
C VAL A 200 -10.40 -8.61 -27.83
N HIS A 201 -10.85 -9.74 -27.27
CA HIS A 201 -10.83 -11.01 -27.96
C HIS A 201 -11.72 -11.00 -29.22
N HIS A 202 -12.92 -10.43 -29.15
CA HIS A 202 -13.81 -10.32 -30.31
C HIS A 202 -13.16 -9.54 -31.47
N VAL A 203 -12.44 -8.45 -31.18
CA VAL A 203 -11.79 -7.61 -32.20
C VAL A 203 -10.50 -8.23 -32.73
N THR A 204 -9.71 -8.90 -31.89
CA THR A 204 -8.35 -9.35 -32.24
C THR A 204 -8.23 -10.85 -32.52
N GLY A 205 -9.23 -11.64 -32.13
CA GLY A 205 -9.16 -13.10 -32.11
C GLY A 205 -8.22 -13.69 -31.04
N MET A 206 -7.62 -12.86 -30.17
CA MET A 206 -6.63 -13.27 -29.17
C MET A 206 -7.10 -12.92 -27.77
N TRP A 207 -7.00 -13.87 -26.84
CA TRP A 207 -7.25 -13.56 -25.43
C TRP A 207 -6.13 -12.69 -24.84
N VAL A 208 -6.51 -11.79 -23.94
CA VAL A 208 -5.57 -10.95 -23.18
C VAL A 208 -4.61 -11.80 -22.35
N TYR A 209 -5.10 -12.91 -21.82
CA TYR A 209 -4.35 -13.81 -20.97
C TYR A 209 -4.22 -15.19 -21.63
N PRO A 210 -2.99 -15.73 -21.77
CA PRO A 210 -2.77 -17.01 -22.47
C PRO A 210 -3.60 -18.17 -21.91
N PHE A 211 -3.77 -18.27 -20.60
CA PHE A 211 -4.56 -19.35 -19.99
C PHE A 211 -6.02 -19.40 -20.45
N LEU A 212 -6.60 -18.28 -20.88
CA LEU A 212 -7.98 -18.25 -21.40
C LEU A 212 -8.09 -19.00 -22.74
N GLU A 213 -7.04 -18.97 -23.56
CA GLU A 213 -6.97 -19.74 -24.80
C GLU A 213 -7.03 -21.25 -24.51
N HIS A 214 -6.32 -21.68 -23.47
CA HIS A 214 -6.14 -23.09 -23.11
C HIS A 214 -7.36 -23.74 -22.44
N ILE A 215 -8.35 -22.96 -22.00
CA ILE A 215 -9.55 -23.49 -21.34
C ILE A 215 -10.78 -23.42 -22.25
N GLY A 216 -11.64 -24.44 -22.17
CA GLY A 216 -12.86 -24.51 -23.00
C GLY A 216 -13.90 -23.42 -22.67
N PRO A 217 -14.87 -23.14 -23.57
CA PRO A 217 -15.83 -22.05 -23.39
C PRO A 217 -16.62 -22.10 -22.08
N GLY A 218 -17.08 -23.29 -21.66
CA GLY A 218 -17.77 -23.47 -20.38
C GLY A 218 -16.89 -23.14 -19.17
N ALA A 219 -15.61 -23.53 -19.21
CA ALA A 219 -14.64 -23.21 -18.16
C ALA A 219 -14.35 -21.69 -18.10
N ARG A 220 -14.35 -20.99 -19.23
CA ARG A 220 -14.21 -19.51 -19.27
C ARG A 220 -15.37 -18.82 -18.55
N ILE A 221 -16.60 -19.28 -18.75
CA ILE A 221 -17.79 -18.74 -18.06
C ILE A 221 -17.66 -18.94 -16.55
N ILE A 222 -17.28 -20.15 -16.12
CA ILE A 222 -17.05 -20.47 -14.71
C ILE A 222 -15.93 -19.59 -14.13
N PHE A 223 -14.84 -19.39 -14.87
CA PHE A 223 -13.74 -18.53 -14.47
C PHE A 223 -14.18 -17.07 -14.30
N PHE A 224 -14.90 -16.49 -15.26
CA PHE A 224 -15.40 -15.11 -15.15
C PHE A 224 -16.43 -14.93 -14.02
N GLY A 225 -17.26 -15.94 -13.79
CA GLY A 225 -18.18 -15.95 -12.64
C GLY A 225 -17.42 -16.01 -11.31
N SER A 226 -16.44 -16.90 -11.20
CA SER A 226 -15.67 -17.09 -9.97
C SER A 226 -14.80 -15.88 -9.63
N THR A 227 -14.19 -15.21 -10.61
CA THR A 227 -13.42 -13.99 -10.38
C THR A 227 -14.31 -12.84 -9.90
N THR A 228 -15.53 -12.72 -10.43
CA THR A 228 -16.50 -11.73 -9.96
C THR A 228 -16.93 -11.99 -8.52
N ILE A 229 -17.19 -13.26 -8.15
CA ILE A 229 -17.48 -13.64 -6.77
C ILE A 229 -16.28 -13.35 -5.87
N LEU A 230 -15.06 -13.68 -6.30
CA LEU A 230 -13.84 -13.43 -5.55
C LEU A 230 -13.62 -11.94 -5.30
N MET A 231 -13.83 -11.07 -6.29
CA MET A 231 -13.74 -9.60 -6.11
C MET A 231 -14.70 -9.08 -5.04
N ASN A 232 -15.93 -9.58 -5.01
CA ASN A 232 -16.91 -9.23 -3.96
C ASN A 232 -16.47 -9.74 -2.58
N PHE A 233 -15.93 -10.96 -2.51
CA PHE A 233 -15.37 -11.49 -1.27
C PHE A 233 -14.19 -10.64 -0.78
N LEU A 234 -13.32 -10.19 -1.67
CA LEU A 234 -12.18 -9.34 -1.33
C LEU A 234 -12.61 -7.96 -0.81
N TYR A 235 -13.71 -7.39 -1.32
CA TYR A 235 -14.32 -6.18 -0.75
C TYR A 235 -14.72 -6.42 0.72
N LEU A 236 -15.42 -7.52 1.01
CA LEU A 236 -15.84 -7.87 2.37
C LEU A 236 -14.63 -8.13 3.29
N LEU A 237 -13.61 -8.81 2.77
CA LEU A 237 -12.34 -9.03 3.47
C LEU A 237 -11.68 -7.70 3.84
N GLY A 238 -11.68 -6.72 2.92
CA GLY A 238 -11.16 -5.38 3.17
C GLY A 238 -11.90 -4.66 4.29
N GLU A 239 -13.24 -4.73 4.28
CA GLU A 239 -14.08 -4.15 5.32
C GLU A 239 -13.75 -4.76 6.70
N VAL A 240 -13.72 -6.09 6.78
CA VAL A 240 -13.38 -6.82 8.01
C VAL A 240 -11.97 -6.48 8.49
N LEU A 241 -10.99 -6.45 7.59
CA LEU A 241 -9.61 -6.15 7.91
C LEU A 241 -9.45 -4.71 8.44
N ASN A 242 -10.09 -3.73 7.79
CA ASN A 242 -10.10 -2.34 8.23
C ASN A 242 -10.70 -2.20 9.63
N ASN A 243 -11.86 -2.79 9.88
CA ASN A 243 -12.51 -2.74 11.17
C ASN A 243 -11.68 -3.44 12.25
N TYR A 244 -11.12 -4.62 11.95
CA TYR A 244 -10.26 -5.36 12.87
C TYR A 244 -9.02 -4.55 13.30
N ILE A 245 -8.33 -3.91 12.35
CA ILE A 245 -7.15 -3.08 12.63
C ILE A 245 -7.50 -1.95 13.62
N TRP A 246 -8.61 -1.26 13.39
CA TRP A 246 -8.94 -0.03 14.11
C TRP A 246 -9.75 -0.24 15.39
N ASP A 247 -10.60 -1.26 15.46
CA ASP A 247 -11.27 -1.67 16.69
C ASP A 247 -10.27 -2.17 17.73
N THR A 248 -9.24 -2.90 17.28
CA THR A 248 -8.14 -3.33 18.15
C THR A 248 -7.41 -2.12 18.73
N GLN A 249 -7.12 -1.09 17.92
CA GLN A 249 -6.48 0.13 18.40
C GLN A 249 -7.35 0.89 19.41
N ARG A 250 -8.67 1.02 19.16
CA ARG A 250 -9.61 1.67 20.08
C ARG A 250 -9.66 0.97 21.44
N ARG A 251 -9.75 -0.36 21.46
CA ARG A 251 -9.75 -1.16 22.70
C ARG A 251 -8.47 -0.96 23.50
N VAL A 252 -7.30 -1.02 22.85
CA VAL A 252 -5.99 -0.80 23.51
C VAL A 252 -5.90 0.61 24.10
N LEU A 253 -6.41 1.64 23.41
CA LEU A 253 -6.45 3.01 23.93
C LEU A 253 -7.39 3.12 25.14
N GLN A 254 -8.54 2.44 25.13
CA GLN A 254 -9.49 2.44 26.24
C GLN A 254 -8.95 1.69 27.48
N THR A 255 -8.28 0.55 27.31
CA THR A 255 -7.68 -0.21 28.42
C THR A 255 -6.52 0.54 29.09
N ASN A 256 -5.79 1.37 28.33
CA ASN A 256 -4.65 2.15 28.84
C ASN A 256 -5.01 3.55 29.34
N GLN A 257 -6.28 3.97 29.25
CA GLN A 257 -6.75 5.16 29.95
C GLN A 257 -6.79 4.84 31.45
N PRO A 258 -6.18 5.66 32.34
CA PRO A 258 -6.38 5.48 33.76
C PRO A 258 -7.87 5.60 34.03
N GLN A 259 -8.46 4.53 34.59
CA GLN A 259 -9.81 4.54 35.12
C GLN A 259 -9.86 5.62 36.21
N VAL A 260 -10.20 6.85 35.84
CA VAL A 260 -10.68 7.83 36.80
C VAL A 260 -12.06 7.35 37.18
N LYS A 261 -12.11 6.38 38.10
CA LYS A 261 -13.31 6.16 38.89
C LYS A 261 -13.54 7.47 39.62
N VAL A 262 -14.46 8.28 39.11
CA VAL A 262 -15.09 9.33 39.91
C VAL A 262 -15.95 8.58 40.91
N THR A 263 -15.31 8.10 41.97
CA THR A 263 -16.02 7.60 43.15
C THR A 263 -16.65 8.84 43.77
N PHE A 264 -17.95 9.02 43.58
CA PHE A 264 -18.73 9.92 44.42
C PHE A 264 -18.64 9.33 45.84
N TRP A 265 -17.72 9.85 46.65
CA TRP A 265 -17.69 9.55 48.07
C TRP A 265 -18.84 10.33 48.71
N THR A 266 -20.02 9.72 48.80
CA THR A 266 -20.91 10.04 49.91
C THR A 266 -20.19 9.63 51.18
N PHE A 267 -19.90 10.60 52.04
CA PHE A 267 -19.30 10.37 53.35
C PHE A 267 -20.21 9.45 54.16
N HIS A 268 -19.83 8.17 54.29
CA HIS A 268 -20.20 7.36 55.44
C HIS A 268 -18.92 6.89 56.11
N THR A 269 -18.76 7.36 57.34
CA THR A 269 -17.69 7.07 58.28
C THR A 269 -17.70 5.59 58.64
N THR A 270 -16.68 4.84 58.20
CA THR A 270 -16.16 3.70 58.96
C THR A 270 -14.75 3.35 58.47
N MET A 271 -13.81 3.30 59.40
CA MET A 271 -12.42 2.87 59.19
C MET A 271 -12.36 1.36 58.95
N SER A 272 -11.55 0.90 57.99
CA SER A 272 -10.47 -0.07 58.25
C SER A 272 -9.71 -0.56 57.00
N SER A 273 -8.41 -0.70 57.22
CA SER A 273 -7.46 -1.70 56.69
C SER A 273 -7.02 -1.71 55.22
N THR A 274 -5.78 -1.27 55.06
CA THR A 274 -4.79 -1.45 53.98
C THR A 274 -4.73 -2.86 53.38
N LEU A 275 -4.65 -2.96 52.06
CA LEU A 275 -4.08 -4.13 51.37
C LEU A 275 -3.25 -3.66 50.16
N MET A 276 -1.93 -3.91 50.24
CA MET A 276 -0.96 -3.64 49.18
C MET A 276 -1.17 -4.60 48.00
N LEU A 277 -1.15 -4.08 46.76
CA LEU A 277 -1.03 -4.88 45.53
C LEU A 277 0.36 -4.65 44.90
N PRO A 278 0.97 -5.70 44.30
CA PRO A 278 2.36 -5.64 43.85
C PRO A 278 2.50 -4.90 42.51
N ALA A 279 3.68 -4.29 42.33
CA ALA A 279 4.10 -3.63 41.11
C ALA A 279 4.08 -4.60 39.91
N ARG A 280 3.26 -4.31 38.89
CA ARG A 280 3.30 -5.01 37.60
C ARG A 280 4.00 -4.14 36.56
N THR A 281 4.99 -4.75 35.92
CA THR A 281 5.95 -4.20 34.97
C THR A 281 5.33 -3.37 33.84
N ASN A 282 6.01 -2.27 33.51
CA ASN A 282 5.62 -1.20 32.61
C ASN A 282 5.63 -1.63 31.11
N PRO A 283 4.48 -1.67 30.38
CA PRO A 283 4.40 -2.18 29.00
C PRO A 283 4.99 -1.24 27.93
N VAL A 284 5.43 -0.04 28.30
CA VAL A 284 6.05 0.95 27.39
C VAL A 284 7.38 0.43 26.78
N GLN A 285 8.04 -0.53 27.43
CA GLN A 285 9.26 -1.16 26.91
C GLN A 285 8.99 -2.21 25.81
N VAL A 286 7.80 -2.81 25.76
CA VAL A 286 7.48 -3.89 24.81
C VAL A 286 7.13 -3.33 23.42
N ILE A 287 6.51 -2.15 23.35
CA ILE A 287 6.09 -1.53 22.07
C ILE A 287 7.29 -0.96 21.29
N LYS A 288 8.31 -0.43 21.99
CA LYS A 288 9.54 0.04 21.32
C LYS A 288 10.31 -1.11 20.63
N LYS A 289 10.22 -2.33 21.15
CA LYS A 289 10.99 -3.49 20.65
C LYS A 289 10.44 -4.08 19.34
N ASN A 290 9.14 -3.88 19.04
CA ASN A 290 8.49 -4.50 17.86
C ASN A 290 8.18 -3.53 16.70
N PHE A 291 8.27 -2.20 16.91
CA PHE A 291 7.90 -1.20 15.89
C PHE A 291 9.08 -0.68 15.05
N PHE A 292 10.30 -0.70 15.59
CA PHE A 292 11.52 -0.27 14.89
C PHE A 292 12.04 -1.23 13.79
N PRO A 293 11.90 -2.57 13.87
CA PRO A 293 12.45 -3.44 12.83
C PRO A 293 11.68 -3.39 11.50
N GLN A 294 10.38 -3.07 11.48
CA GLN A 294 9.59 -3.07 10.23
C GLN A 294 9.85 -1.84 9.33
N ILE A 295 10.11 -0.68 9.92
CA ILE A 295 10.50 0.53 9.18
C ILE A 295 11.93 0.40 8.65
N ASN A 296 12.83 -0.17 9.46
CA ASN A 296 14.19 -0.46 9.01
C ASN A 296 14.23 -1.55 7.94
N LEU A 297 13.35 -2.56 7.99
CA LEU A 297 13.24 -3.58 6.94
C LEU A 297 12.74 -2.97 5.62
N LEU A 298 11.77 -2.05 5.66
CA LEU A 298 11.27 -1.36 4.46
C LEU A 298 12.31 -0.39 3.88
N LEU A 299 13.01 0.38 4.73
CA LEU A 299 14.13 1.23 4.31
C LEU A 299 15.33 0.41 3.81
N LEU A 300 15.58 -0.77 4.37
CA LEU A 300 16.60 -1.71 3.88
C LEU A 300 16.18 -2.33 2.55
N ILE A 301 14.91 -2.70 2.35
CA ILE A 301 14.42 -3.19 1.06
C ILE A 301 14.52 -2.09 0.00
N ILE A 302 14.11 -0.86 0.32
CA ILE A 302 14.23 0.31 -0.58
C ILE A 302 15.72 0.64 -0.85
N SER A 303 16.57 0.55 0.17
CA SER A 303 18.01 0.77 0.05
C SER A 303 18.70 -0.33 -0.77
N HIS A 304 18.32 -1.60 -0.59
CA HIS A 304 18.84 -2.77 -1.33
C HIS A 304 18.40 -2.78 -2.80
N ILE A 305 17.17 -2.30 -3.08
CA ILE A 305 16.68 -2.07 -4.45
C ILE A 305 17.50 -0.95 -5.13
N ASN A 306 17.81 0.14 -4.41
CA ASN A 306 18.61 1.24 -4.96
C ASN A 306 20.11 0.88 -5.09
N THR A 307 20.68 0.08 -4.18
CA THR A 307 22.09 -0.37 -4.27
C THR A 307 22.29 -1.43 -5.34
N HIS A 308 21.33 -2.32 -5.60
CA HIS A 308 21.40 -3.21 -6.78
C HIS A 308 21.36 -2.42 -8.09
N LYS A 309 20.61 -1.31 -8.15
CA LYS A 309 20.57 -0.41 -9.31
C LYS A 309 21.90 0.30 -9.54
N ILE A 310 22.62 0.68 -8.48
CA ILE A 310 23.97 1.28 -8.53
C ILE A 310 25.04 0.22 -8.88
N TRP A 311 24.93 -1.00 -8.36
CA TRP A 311 25.91 -2.06 -8.63
C TRP A 311 25.82 -2.57 -10.07
N LEU A 312 24.62 -2.71 -10.63
CA LEU A 312 24.43 -3.09 -12.05
C LEU A 312 24.81 -1.97 -13.02
N THR A 313 24.61 -0.69 -12.65
CA THR A 313 25.09 0.45 -13.47
C THR A 313 26.61 0.65 -13.40
N ASN A 314 27.26 0.26 -12.30
CA ASN A 314 28.73 0.23 -12.23
C ASN A 314 29.33 -1.02 -12.87
N SER A 315 28.67 -2.17 -12.83
CA SER A 315 29.09 -3.39 -13.53
C SER A 315 29.08 -3.22 -15.06
N SER A 316 28.05 -2.56 -15.61
CA SER A 316 28.00 -2.23 -17.04
C SER A 316 29.01 -1.15 -17.46
N ARG A 317 29.45 -0.28 -16.54
CA ARG A 317 30.53 0.70 -16.75
C ARG A 317 31.94 0.11 -16.61
N CYS A 318 32.10 -0.94 -15.80
CA CYS A 318 33.36 -1.65 -15.62
C CYS A 318 33.65 -2.60 -16.78
N SER A 319 32.60 -3.21 -17.38
CA SER A 319 32.76 -4.06 -18.57
C SER A 319 33.08 -3.27 -19.85
N SER A 320 32.77 -1.96 -19.91
CA SER A 320 33.10 -1.09 -21.05
C SER A 320 34.50 -0.46 -21.00
N ASN A 321 35.21 -0.57 -19.87
CA ASN A 321 36.55 0.01 -19.68
C ASN A 321 37.69 -1.01 -19.62
N LEU A 322 37.39 -2.31 -19.77
CA LEU A 322 38.39 -3.39 -19.82
C LEU A 322 38.74 -3.87 -21.24
N PHE A 323 38.23 -3.21 -22.29
CA PHE A 323 38.46 -3.61 -23.69
C PHE A 323 39.26 -2.59 -24.53
N LYS A 324 39.99 -1.69 -23.88
CA LYS A 324 40.93 -0.78 -24.55
C LYS A 324 42.23 -0.74 -23.74
N ILE A 325 43.37 -0.79 -24.46
CA ILE A 325 44.79 -0.89 -24.02
C ILE A 325 45.26 -2.36 -24.05
N SER A 326 46.15 -2.88 -24.91
CA SER A 326 47.06 -2.32 -25.93
C SER A 326 47.77 -3.43 -26.75
N LEU A 327 47.82 -3.26 -28.09
CA LEU A 327 49.00 -3.41 -29.01
C LEU A 327 49.56 -4.84 -29.35
N PRO A 328 50.48 -5.01 -30.35
CA PRO A 328 50.21 -5.01 -31.80
C PRO A 328 51.01 -6.08 -32.62
N PHE A 329 50.78 -6.12 -33.95
CA PHE A 329 51.71 -6.52 -35.04
C PHE A 329 52.05 -8.00 -35.38
N CYS A 330 51.99 -8.26 -36.70
CA CYS A 330 52.61 -9.33 -37.54
C CYS A 330 52.20 -10.79 -37.29
N SER A 331 52.03 -11.67 -38.28
CA SER A 331 52.01 -11.66 -39.75
C SER A 331 51.67 -13.09 -40.21
N THR A 332 51.32 -13.25 -41.49
CA THR A 332 51.51 -14.46 -42.34
C THR A 332 50.52 -15.66 -42.22
N PHE A 333 49.69 -15.77 -43.27
CA PHE A 333 49.61 -16.88 -44.24
C PHE A 333 48.74 -18.15 -44.03
N LEU A 334 48.24 -18.62 -45.20
CA LEU A 334 47.49 -19.85 -45.58
C LEU A 334 46.00 -19.88 -45.20
N GLU A 335 45.05 -19.64 -46.12
CA GLU A 335 44.71 -20.37 -47.37
C GLU A 335 44.34 -21.84 -47.11
N ILE A 336 43.07 -22.20 -47.36
CA ILE A 336 42.61 -23.30 -48.23
C ILE A 336 41.14 -23.68 -47.89
N SER A 337 40.31 -23.59 -48.94
CA SER A 337 39.02 -24.25 -49.23
C SER A 337 37.75 -23.89 -48.46
#